data_AF-A0A7W0YR95-F1
#
_entry.id   AF-A0A7W0YR95-F1
#
_cell.length_a   1.000
_cell.length_b   1.000
_cell.length_c   1.000
_cell.angle_alpha   90.00
_cell.angle_beta   90.00
_cell.angle_gamma   90.00
#
_symmetry.space_group_name_H-M   'P 1'
#
loop_
_entity.id
_entity.type
_entity.pdbx_description
1 polymer ?
#
loop_
_entity_poly.entity_id
_entity_poly.type
_entity_poly.pdbx_seq_one_letter_code
_entity_poly.pdbx_strand_id
1 'polypeptide(L)'
;MTDGELGLQESAPPLGADSHLSDRALEVLHANWLGHATRPSPQLYPHQWSWDSACIAMGYAAWDQQRAQTELLSLFAGQWSNGLLPHIVFTEGARYFPGPEFWQTERSPHAPQRPRTSGIVQPPIHATAAWRVYRRAADREQAAAFLAELMPGLVGWHEYLYRERTRDGDCLAEIWHPWESGMDNSPLWDDALARIAPPPEEIPEYARVDV
;
A
#
# COMPACT_ATOMS: atom_id res chain seq x y z
N MET A 1 35.77 6.42 -27.72
CA MET A 1 34.43 5.82 -27.93
C MET A 1 33.58 6.38 -26.82
N THR A 2 32.71 7.30 -27.16
CA THR A 2 32.10 8.30 -26.26
C THR A 2 31.05 7.69 -25.34
N ASP A 3 31.14 8.07 -24.06
CA ASP A 3 30.13 7.91 -23.03
C ASP A 3 28.79 8.51 -23.48
N GLY A 4 27.74 7.69 -23.47
CA GLY A 4 26.37 8.12 -23.66
C GLY A 4 25.74 8.47 -22.31
N GLU A 5 25.86 9.72 -21.89
CA GLU A 5 25.00 10.28 -20.85
C GLU A 5 23.54 10.27 -21.33
N LEU A 6 22.75 9.33 -20.80
CA LEU A 6 21.29 9.38 -20.90
C LEU A 6 20.77 10.47 -19.96
N GLY A 7 20.88 11.72 -20.42
CA GLY A 7 20.25 12.88 -19.82
C GLY A 7 18.73 12.80 -19.99
N LEU A 8 18.03 12.20 -19.04
CA LEU A 8 16.60 12.43 -18.83
C LEU A 8 16.44 13.55 -17.79
N GLN A 9 16.67 14.79 -18.23
CA GLN A 9 16.11 15.96 -17.55
C GLN A 9 14.61 16.02 -17.84
N GLU A 10 13.82 15.30 -17.04
CA GLU A 10 12.40 15.63 -16.89
C GLU A 10 12.28 16.90 -16.03
N SER A 11 12.51 18.07 -16.62
CA SER A 11 11.92 19.29 -16.08
C SER A 11 10.47 19.32 -16.54
N ALA A 12 9.58 18.71 -15.76
CA ALA A 12 8.16 18.98 -15.88
C ALA A 12 7.96 20.51 -15.81
N PRO A 13 7.12 21.11 -16.67
CA PRO A 13 6.82 22.53 -16.56
C PRO A 13 6.33 22.81 -15.13
N PRO A 14 6.63 23.98 -14.54
CA PRO A 14 5.99 24.34 -13.29
C PRO A 14 4.50 24.37 -13.60
N LEU A 15 3.76 23.37 -13.13
CA LEU A 15 2.33 23.48 -12.96
C LEU A 15 2.16 24.83 -12.28
N GLY A 16 1.56 25.80 -12.97
CA GLY A 16 1.28 27.10 -12.37
C GLY A 16 0.64 26.79 -11.03
N ALA A 17 1.34 27.12 -9.94
CA ALA A 17 0.97 26.67 -8.62
C ALA A 17 -0.37 27.32 -8.32
N ASP A 18 -1.45 26.59 -8.54
CA ASP A 18 -2.70 26.88 -7.88
C ASP A 18 -2.42 26.57 -6.41
N SER A 19 -1.85 27.56 -5.72
CA SER A 19 -1.43 27.46 -4.32
C SER A 19 -2.63 27.00 -3.49
N HIS A 20 -3.83 27.47 -3.85
CA HIS A 20 -5.07 27.06 -3.23
C HIS A 20 -5.38 25.56 -3.41
N LEU A 21 -5.11 24.96 -4.58
CA LEU A 21 -5.26 23.50 -4.75
C LEU A 21 -4.22 22.73 -3.94
N SER A 22 -2.98 23.23 -3.89
CA SER A 22 -1.88 22.60 -3.13
C SER A 22 -2.16 22.65 -1.62
N ASP A 23 -2.59 23.80 -1.11
CA ASP A 23 -2.95 24.01 0.30
C ASP A 23 -4.09 23.08 0.70
N ARG A 24 -5.16 22.99 -0.11
CA ARG A 24 -6.28 22.07 0.15
C ARG A 24 -5.86 20.60 0.11
N ALA A 25 -4.94 20.22 -0.77
CA ALA A 25 -4.42 18.85 -0.80
C ALA A 25 -3.64 18.52 0.49
N LEU A 26 -2.85 19.48 0.99
CA LEU A 26 -2.13 19.33 2.26
C LEU A 26 -3.09 19.26 3.45
N GLU A 27 -4.14 20.07 3.48
CA GLU A 27 -5.19 20.01 4.50
C GLU A 27 -5.82 18.61 4.59
N VAL A 28 -6.12 17.99 3.43
CA VAL A 28 -6.64 16.61 3.37
C VAL A 28 -5.64 15.62 3.98
N LEU A 29 -4.37 15.69 3.58
CA LEU A 29 -3.32 14.79 4.11
C LEU A 29 -3.10 15.00 5.61
N HIS A 30 -3.17 16.23 6.10
CA HIS A 30 -3.04 16.52 7.54
C HIS A 30 -4.25 16.02 8.34
N ALA A 31 -5.47 16.22 7.85
CA ALA A 31 -6.69 15.75 8.50
C ALA A 31 -6.80 14.22 8.58
N ASN A 32 -6.09 13.52 7.69
CA ASN A 32 -6.07 12.06 7.62
C ASN A 32 -4.85 11.41 8.26
N TRP A 33 -3.93 12.18 8.85
CA TRP A 33 -2.76 11.66 9.53
C TRP A 33 -3.13 10.98 10.86
N LEU A 34 -2.70 9.73 11.04
CA LEU A 34 -2.93 8.90 12.22
C LEU A 34 -1.76 8.94 13.22
N GLY A 35 -0.74 9.77 12.99
CA GLY A 35 0.47 9.83 13.80
C GLY A 35 1.65 9.07 13.22
N HIS A 36 1.41 8.03 12.41
CA HIS A 36 2.43 7.18 11.77
C HIS A 36 2.04 6.68 10.37
N ALA A 37 0.80 6.91 9.94
CA ALA A 37 0.24 6.50 8.66
C ALA A 37 -0.92 7.43 8.29
N THR A 38 -1.42 7.32 7.08
CA THR A 38 -2.53 8.15 6.59
C THR A 38 -3.69 7.29 6.15
N ARG A 39 -4.88 7.59 6.66
CA ARG A 39 -6.11 6.91 6.21
C ARG A 39 -6.60 7.50 4.88
N PRO A 40 -7.02 6.70 3.88
CA PRO A 40 -7.53 7.25 2.62
C PRO A 40 -8.80 8.09 2.78
N SER A 41 -9.69 7.68 3.70
CA SER A 41 -10.94 8.38 3.98
C SER A 41 -11.28 8.28 5.47
N PRO A 42 -11.70 9.38 6.12
CA PRO A 42 -12.00 9.38 7.55
C PRO A 42 -13.18 8.48 7.94
N GLN A 43 -14.09 8.19 7.01
CA GLN A 43 -15.33 7.47 7.25
C GLN A 43 -15.33 6.08 6.61
N LEU A 44 -15.00 5.99 5.30
CA LEU A 44 -15.05 4.71 4.58
C LEU A 44 -13.80 3.85 4.77
N TYR A 45 -12.61 4.47 4.87
CA TYR A 45 -11.34 3.76 4.89
C TYR A 45 -10.46 4.25 6.04
N PRO A 46 -10.84 3.97 7.31
CA PRO A 46 -10.21 4.54 8.50
C PRO A 46 -8.88 3.86 8.90
N HIS A 47 -8.28 3.10 7.99
CA HIS A 47 -7.08 2.30 8.19
C HIS A 47 -5.98 2.72 7.23
N GLN A 48 -4.77 2.20 7.43
CA GLN A 48 -3.70 2.34 6.46
C GLN A 48 -3.87 1.30 5.35
N TRP A 49 -3.84 1.73 4.09
CA TRP A 49 -3.98 0.87 2.92
C TRP A 49 -2.70 0.85 2.10
N SER A 50 -2.34 -0.32 1.57
CA SER A 50 -1.00 -0.58 1.05
C SER A 50 -0.61 0.29 -0.15
N TRP A 51 -1.40 0.26 -1.23
CA TRP A 51 -1.08 1.08 -2.40
C TRP A 51 -1.40 2.57 -2.18
N ASP A 52 -2.37 2.89 -1.30
CA ASP A 52 -2.73 4.26 -0.93
C ASP A 52 -1.55 4.91 -0.20
N SER A 53 -0.95 4.23 0.77
CA SER A 53 0.25 4.69 1.49
C SER A 53 1.42 4.95 0.55
N ALA A 54 1.59 4.14 -0.51
CA ALA A 54 2.61 4.40 -1.53
C ALA A 54 2.30 5.70 -2.30
N CYS A 55 1.05 5.92 -2.72
CA CYS A 55 0.62 7.17 -3.35
C CYS A 55 0.75 8.39 -2.43
N ILE A 56 0.35 8.25 -1.17
CA ILE A 56 0.41 9.29 -0.14
C ILE A 56 1.87 9.66 0.17
N ALA A 57 2.77 8.68 0.29
CA ALA A 57 4.19 8.93 0.47
C ALA A 57 4.79 9.71 -0.71
N MET A 58 4.38 9.42 -1.95
CA MET A 58 4.77 10.23 -3.12
C MET A 58 4.25 11.67 -3.04
N GLY A 59 3.06 11.89 -2.47
CA GLY A 59 2.51 13.22 -2.19
C GLY A 59 3.32 13.96 -1.12
N TYR A 60 3.59 13.31 0.01
CA TYR A 60 4.41 13.88 1.09
C TYR A 60 5.84 14.17 0.66
N ALA A 61 6.41 13.41 -0.29
CA ALA A 61 7.78 13.62 -0.77
C ALA A 61 8.06 15.06 -1.25
N ALA A 62 7.04 15.83 -1.64
CA ALA A 62 7.18 17.22 -2.04
C ALA A 62 7.20 18.22 -0.87
N TRP A 63 6.77 17.84 0.33
CA TRP A 63 6.43 18.76 1.43
C TRP A 63 6.97 18.34 2.80
N ASP A 64 6.97 17.05 3.09
CA ASP A 64 7.35 16.49 4.39
C ASP A 64 8.06 15.15 4.18
N GLN A 65 9.40 15.23 4.07
CA GLN A 65 10.27 14.07 3.90
C GLN A 65 10.07 13.04 5.01
N GLN A 66 9.96 13.49 6.26
CA GLN A 66 9.86 12.59 7.41
C GLN A 66 8.55 11.81 7.38
N ARG A 67 7.42 12.47 7.10
CA ARG A 67 6.13 11.78 6.93
C ARG A 67 6.13 10.82 5.76
N ALA A 68 6.72 11.20 4.63
CA ALA A 68 6.81 10.32 3.47
C ALA A 68 7.55 9.00 3.79
N GLN A 69 8.64 9.08 4.55
CA GLN A 69 9.40 7.92 4.99
C GLN A 69 8.64 7.12 6.06
N THR A 70 8.03 7.81 7.02
CA THR A 70 7.25 7.19 8.12
C THR A 70 6.07 6.40 7.57
N GLU A 71 5.36 6.93 6.57
CA GLU A 71 4.22 6.28 5.90
C GLU A 71 4.60 4.91 5.31
N LEU A 72 5.77 4.82 4.67
CA LEU A 72 6.25 3.56 4.08
C LEU A 72 6.79 2.61 5.16
N LEU A 73 7.58 3.11 6.11
CA LEU A 73 8.12 2.27 7.19
C LEU A 73 7.02 1.67 8.06
N SER A 74 5.96 2.44 8.37
CA SER A 74 4.83 1.93 9.15
C SER A 74 4.03 0.86 8.42
N LEU A 75 3.86 0.99 7.09
CA LEU A 75 3.25 -0.06 6.27
C LEU A 75 4.05 -1.36 6.34
N PHE A 76 5.39 -1.27 6.21
CA PHE A 76 6.28 -2.43 6.25
C PHE A 76 6.43 -3.04 7.64
N ALA A 77 6.10 -2.32 8.72
CA ALA A 77 5.94 -2.93 10.05
C ALA A 77 4.80 -3.98 10.09
N GLY A 78 3.85 -3.91 9.16
CA GLY A 78 2.81 -4.92 8.95
C GLY A 78 3.19 -6.06 8.01
N GLN A 79 4.41 -6.07 7.45
CA GLN A 79 4.85 -7.14 6.55
C GLN A 79 4.91 -8.49 7.29
N TRP A 80 4.42 -9.54 6.64
CA TRP A 80 4.45 -10.89 7.17
C TRP A 80 5.85 -11.49 7.05
N SER A 81 6.15 -12.49 7.89
CA SER A 81 7.49 -13.13 7.92
C SER A 81 7.86 -13.86 6.63
N ASN A 82 6.89 -14.19 5.78
CA ASN A 82 7.11 -14.78 4.45
C ASN A 82 7.23 -13.72 3.33
N GLY A 83 7.18 -12.43 3.66
CA GLY A 83 7.30 -11.33 2.71
C GLY A 83 5.98 -10.74 2.23
N LEU A 84 4.82 -11.35 2.52
CA LEU A 84 3.50 -10.80 2.17
C LEU A 84 3.36 -9.37 2.75
N LEU A 85 3.10 -8.39 1.88
CA LEU A 85 2.75 -7.04 2.29
C LEU A 85 1.22 -6.86 2.24
N PRO A 86 0.53 -6.75 3.39
CA PRO A 86 -0.93 -6.81 3.45
C PRO A 86 -1.53 -5.55 2.84
N HIS A 87 -2.72 -5.67 2.25
CA HIS A 87 -3.42 -4.51 1.69
C HIS A 87 -3.99 -3.55 2.75
N ILE A 88 -4.22 -4.02 3.98
CA ILE A 88 -4.67 -3.19 5.12
C ILE A 88 -3.79 -3.45 6.34
N VAL A 89 -3.36 -2.36 6.98
CA VAL A 89 -2.85 -2.35 8.36
C VAL A 89 -3.89 -1.64 9.24
N PHE A 90 -4.45 -2.38 10.21
CA PHE A 90 -5.63 -1.94 10.95
C PHE A 90 -5.30 -0.99 12.11
N THR A 91 -5.91 0.20 12.08
CA THR A 91 -6.02 1.13 13.21
C THR A 91 -6.98 0.59 14.28
N GLU A 92 -6.59 0.67 15.56
CA GLU A 92 -7.46 0.29 16.68
C GLU A 92 -8.70 1.21 16.80
N GLY A 93 -9.84 0.64 17.18
CA GLY A 93 -11.08 1.38 17.46
C GLY A 93 -11.81 1.93 16.23
N ALA A 94 -11.27 1.76 15.02
CA ALA A 94 -11.91 2.18 13.78
C ALA A 94 -12.98 1.18 13.33
N ARG A 95 -14.10 1.70 12.79
CA ARG A 95 -15.21 0.90 12.27
C ARG A 95 -15.00 0.62 10.78
N TYR A 96 -14.80 -0.63 10.42
CA TYR A 96 -14.65 -1.11 9.04
C TYR A 96 -15.04 -2.59 8.96
N PHE A 97 -15.55 -3.03 7.81
CA PHE A 97 -15.86 -4.44 7.54
C PHE A 97 -15.39 -4.80 6.13
N PRO A 98 -14.70 -5.94 5.93
CA PRO A 98 -14.27 -6.91 6.97
C PRO A 98 -13.11 -6.39 7.83
N GLY A 99 -13.32 -6.40 9.15
CA GLY A 99 -12.32 -6.00 10.15
C GLY A 99 -11.39 -7.14 10.58
N PRO A 100 -10.40 -6.89 11.46
CA PRO A 100 -9.45 -7.89 11.94
C PRO A 100 -10.09 -9.19 12.42
N GLU A 101 -11.23 -9.08 13.10
CA GLU A 101 -11.97 -10.20 13.68
C GLU A 101 -12.59 -11.12 12.61
N PHE A 102 -12.84 -10.59 11.42
CA PHE A 102 -13.27 -11.38 10.26
C PHE A 102 -12.06 -12.00 9.53
N TRP A 103 -10.96 -11.25 9.39
CA TRP A 103 -9.75 -11.71 8.71
C TRP A 103 -9.01 -12.84 9.47
N GLN A 104 -8.97 -12.77 10.81
CA GLN A 104 -8.35 -13.76 11.69
C GLN A 104 -6.92 -14.16 11.27
N THR A 105 -6.12 -13.18 10.85
CA THR A 105 -4.78 -13.43 10.29
C THR A 105 -3.83 -14.00 11.33
N GLU A 106 -4.10 -13.84 12.63
CA GLU A 106 -3.37 -14.48 13.72
C GLU A 106 -3.36 -16.01 13.66
N ARG A 107 -4.24 -16.61 12.84
CA ARG A 107 -4.24 -18.06 12.56
C ARG A 107 -3.10 -18.49 11.63
N SER A 108 -2.52 -17.55 10.87
CA SER A 108 -1.34 -17.79 10.04
C SER A 108 -0.07 -17.70 10.88
N PRO A 109 0.87 -18.65 10.76
CA PRO A 109 2.18 -18.55 11.43
C PRO A 109 3.05 -17.41 10.87
N HIS A 110 2.68 -16.83 9.72
CA HIS A 110 3.44 -15.78 9.06
C HIS A 110 2.97 -14.37 9.39
N ALA A 111 1.72 -14.22 9.85
CA ALA A 111 1.16 -12.92 10.14
C ALA A 111 1.87 -12.28 11.36
N PRO A 112 2.12 -10.96 11.33
CA PRO A 112 2.61 -10.26 12.52
C PRO A 112 1.55 -10.31 13.62
N GLN A 113 1.97 -10.44 14.88
CA GLN A 113 1.05 -10.33 16.02
C GLN A 113 0.50 -8.90 16.16
N ARG A 114 1.37 -7.92 15.92
CA ARG A 114 1.06 -6.48 15.86
C ARG A 114 1.96 -5.84 14.79
N PRO A 115 1.44 -4.90 13.98
CA PRO A 115 0.03 -4.49 13.90
C PRO A 115 -0.88 -5.60 13.37
N ARG A 116 -2.20 -5.50 13.58
CA ARG A 116 -3.16 -6.44 12.97
C ARG A 116 -3.31 -6.08 11.50
N THR A 117 -3.36 -7.09 10.63
CA THR A 117 -3.37 -6.88 9.18
C THR A 117 -4.40 -7.76 8.49
N SER A 118 -4.77 -7.41 7.27
CA SER A 118 -5.52 -8.30 6.38
C SER A 118 -4.63 -9.39 5.78
N GLY A 119 -5.23 -10.38 5.12
CA GLY A 119 -4.51 -11.58 4.63
C GLY A 119 -4.23 -11.62 3.12
N ILE A 120 -4.53 -10.55 2.40
CA ILE A 120 -4.33 -10.45 0.93
C ILE A 120 -3.51 -9.20 0.60
N VAL A 121 -2.98 -9.13 -0.62
CA VAL A 121 -2.03 -8.10 -1.06
C VAL A 121 -2.68 -7.00 -1.89
N GLN A 122 -1.89 -6.01 -2.34
CA GLN A 122 -2.31 -4.97 -3.28
C GLN A 122 -1.16 -4.69 -4.29
N PRO A 123 -1.39 -3.88 -5.35
CA PRO A 123 -0.38 -3.66 -6.40
C PRO A 123 0.97 -3.15 -5.86
N PRO A 124 2.12 -3.69 -6.34
CA PRO A 124 3.44 -3.46 -5.76
C PRO A 124 4.09 -2.14 -6.21
N ILE A 125 3.45 -0.99 -5.95
CA ILE A 125 3.98 0.32 -6.33
C ILE A 125 4.96 0.92 -5.30
N HIS A 126 5.28 0.19 -4.23
CA HIS A 126 6.05 0.65 -3.07
C HIS A 126 7.50 0.99 -3.41
N ALA A 127 8.16 0.20 -4.26
CA ALA A 127 9.53 0.50 -4.71
C ALA A 127 9.59 1.81 -5.51
N THR A 128 8.58 2.06 -6.35
CA THR A 128 8.43 3.33 -7.07
C THR A 128 8.23 4.49 -6.10
N ALA A 129 7.39 4.32 -5.08
CA ALA A 129 7.18 5.33 -4.05
C ALA A 129 8.48 5.62 -3.27
N ALA A 130 9.16 4.59 -2.77
CA ALA A 130 10.44 4.72 -2.05
C ALA A 130 11.50 5.45 -2.89
N TRP A 131 11.59 5.12 -4.19
CA TRP A 131 12.49 5.80 -5.11
C TRP A 131 12.14 7.29 -5.27
N ARG A 132 10.86 7.63 -5.43
CA ARG A 132 10.43 9.04 -5.54
C ARG A 132 10.69 9.81 -4.25
N VAL A 133 10.40 9.22 -3.08
CA VAL A 133 10.71 9.80 -1.77
C VAL A 133 12.21 10.09 -1.65
N TYR A 134 13.06 9.11 -1.95
CA TYR A 134 14.50 9.28 -1.93
C TYR A 134 14.99 10.38 -2.87
N ARG A 135 14.50 10.41 -4.12
CA ARG A 135 14.91 11.43 -5.10
C ARG A 135 14.58 12.85 -4.65
N ARG A 136 13.43 13.05 -4.02
CA ARG A 136 12.94 14.35 -3.54
C ARG A 136 13.47 14.76 -2.17
N ALA A 137 14.14 13.86 -1.45
CA ALA A 137 14.68 14.14 -0.14
C ALA A 137 15.66 15.33 -0.14
N ALA A 138 15.43 16.26 0.80
CA ALA A 138 16.33 17.36 1.11
C ALA A 138 17.49 16.90 1.99
N ASP A 139 17.20 16.06 2.99
CA ASP A 139 18.21 15.42 3.84
C ASP A 139 18.59 14.06 3.24
N ARG A 140 19.79 14.01 2.62
CA ARG A 140 20.30 12.83 1.92
C ARG A 140 20.76 11.73 2.86
N GLU A 141 21.25 12.06 4.05
CA GLU A 141 21.70 11.08 5.03
C GLU A 141 20.50 10.34 5.60
N GLN A 142 19.47 11.08 6.02
CA GLN A 142 18.21 10.50 6.48
C GLN A 142 17.56 9.64 5.38
N ALA A 143 17.56 10.12 4.13
CA ALA A 143 16.99 9.35 3.01
C ALA A 143 17.76 8.07 2.70
N ALA A 144 19.08 8.07 2.85
CA ALA A 144 19.89 6.87 2.70
C ALA A 144 19.62 5.86 3.84
N ALA A 145 19.50 6.33 5.08
CA ALA A 145 19.13 5.49 6.22
C ALA A 145 17.75 4.86 6.04
N PHE A 146 16.75 5.66 5.63
CA PHE A 146 15.42 5.20 5.29
C PHE A 146 15.44 4.08 4.22
N LEU A 147 16.18 4.28 3.13
CA LEU A 147 16.27 3.24 2.09
C LEU A 147 16.96 1.98 2.61
N ALA A 148 18.03 2.11 3.40
CA ALA A 148 18.71 0.97 3.99
C ALA A 148 17.79 0.15 4.91
N GLU A 149 16.92 0.83 5.66
CA GLU A 149 15.92 0.19 6.52
C GLU A 149 14.78 -0.48 5.72
N LEU A 150 14.27 0.19 4.69
CA LEU A 150 13.13 -0.30 3.90
C LEU A 150 13.51 -1.40 2.89
N MET A 151 14.75 -1.40 2.39
CA MET A 151 15.19 -2.27 1.29
C MET A 151 14.98 -3.77 1.56
N PRO A 152 15.32 -4.34 2.73
CA PRO A 152 15.06 -5.75 3.01
C PRO A 152 13.57 -6.10 2.88
N GLY A 153 12.69 -5.22 3.35
CA GLY A 153 11.24 -5.40 3.23
C GLY A 153 10.79 -5.38 1.76
N LEU A 154 11.27 -4.43 0.96
CA LEU A 154 10.96 -4.36 -0.48
C LEU A 154 11.42 -5.59 -1.24
N VAL A 155 12.61 -6.12 -0.92
CA VAL A 155 13.11 -7.36 -1.51
C VAL A 155 12.22 -8.53 -1.11
N GLY A 156 11.94 -8.71 0.18
CA GLY A 156 11.06 -9.78 0.66
C GLY A 156 9.65 -9.72 0.07
N TRP A 157 9.14 -8.51 -0.18
CA TRP A 157 7.85 -8.31 -0.84
C TRP A 157 7.84 -8.82 -2.29
N HIS A 158 8.82 -8.41 -3.10
CA HIS A 158 8.92 -8.92 -4.47
C HIS A 158 9.23 -10.41 -4.51
N GLU A 159 10.09 -10.93 -3.63
CA GLU A 159 10.36 -12.36 -3.51
C GLU A 159 9.10 -13.16 -3.18
N TYR A 160 8.24 -12.65 -2.29
CA TYR A 160 6.94 -13.25 -2.02
C TYR A 160 6.07 -13.28 -3.29
N LEU A 161 5.99 -12.19 -4.05
CA LEU A 161 5.21 -12.16 -5.29
C LEU A 161 5.71 -13.20 -6.30
N TYR A 162 7.02 -13.28 -6.54
CA TYR A 162 7.57 -14.29 -7.44
C TYR A 162 7.32 -15.70 -6.94
N ARG A 163 7.56 -15.95 -5.64
CA ARG A 163 7.47 -17.31 -5.08
C ARG A 163 6.02 -17.82 -4.97
N GLU A 164 5.10 -16.97 -4.52
CA GLU A 164 3.75 -17.37 -4.14
C GLU A 164 2.69 -17.01 -5.19
N ARG A 165 2.95 -15.99 -6.03
CA ARG A 165 1.97 -15.47 -7.00
C ARG A 165 2.33 -15.76 -8.44
N THR A 166 3.40 -16.47 -8.75
CA THR A 166 3.67 -16.91 -10.14
C THR A 166 3.56 -18.43 -10.22
N ARG A 167 3.12 -18.94 -11.38
CA ARG A 167 3.10 -20.38 -11.67
C ARG A 167 4.01 -20.71 -12.84
N ASP A 168 4.57 -21.91 -12.81
CA ASP A 168 5.27 -22.54 -13.94
C ASP A 168 6.39 -21.71 -14.59
N GLY A 169 6.98 -20.77 -13.84
CA GLY A 169 8.03 -19.87 -14.34
C GLY A 169 7.53 -18.73 -15.22
N ASP A 170 6.22 -18.45 -15.21
CA ASP A 170 5.64 -17.30 -15.91
C ASP A 170 5.96 -15.98 -15.18
N CYS A 171 5.92 -14.87 -15.90
CA CYS A 171 6.19 -13.52 -15.38
C CYS A 171 4.93 -12.79 -14.92
N LEU A 172 3.78 -13.46 -14.92
CA LEU A 172 2.49 -12.90 -14.50
C LEU A 172 2.17 -13.27 -13.05
N ALA A 173 1.71 -12.27 -12.29
CA ALA A 173 1.25 -12.46 -10.93
C ALA A 173 -0.23 -12.84 -10.87
N GLU A 174 -0.56 -13.88 -10.11
CA GLU A 174 -1.90 -14.31 -9.79
C GLU A 174 -2.55 -13.39 -8.77
N ILE A 175 -3.80 -13.05 -9.06
CA ILE A 175 -4.71 -12.37 -8.14
C ILE A 175 -5.69 -13.42 -7.61
N TRP A 176 -5.73 -13.60 -6.30
CA TRP A 176 -6.57 -14.60 -5.63
C TRP A 176 -7.87 -14.00 -5.08
N HIS A 177 -7.95 -12.68 -4.98
CA HIS A 177 -9.16 -11.95 -4.62
C HIS A 177 -9.26 -10.64 -5.43
N PRO A 178 -10.43 -10.23 -5.96
CA PRO A 178 -10.57 -9.00 -6.75
C PRO A 178 -10.00 -7.75 -6.08
N TRP A 179 -10.12 -7.65 -4.74
CA TRP A 179 -9.56 -6.56 -3.92
C TRP A 179 -8.04 -6.40 -4.08
N GLU A 180 -7.30 -7.46 -4.41
CA GLU A 180 -5.86 -7.37 -4.63
C GLU A 180 -5.48 -6.58 -5.88
N SER A 181 -6.44 -6.37 -6.79
CA SER A 181 -6.24 -5.52 -7.96
C SER A 181 -6.36 -4.02 -7.66
N GLY A 182 -6.97 -3.67 -6.51
CA GLY A 182 -7.42 -2.30 -6.23
C GLY A 182 -8.63 -1.86 -7.06
N MET A 183 -9.29 -2.79 -7.77
CA MET A 183 -10.45 -2.54 -8.63
C MET A 183 -11.55 -3.56 -8.35
N ASP A 184 -12.09 -3.49 -7.13
CA ASP A 184 -12.93 -4.50 -6.49
C ASP A 184 -14.08 -5.04 -7.34
N ASN A 185 -14.84 -4.15 -7.98
CA ASN A 185 -16.01 -4.45 -8.79
C ASN A 185 -15.78 -4.23 -10.30
N SER A 186 -14.52 -4.31 -10.74
CA SER A 186 -14.20 -4.21 -12.16
C SER A 186 -14.87 -5.34 -12.95
N PRO A 187 -15.43 -5.07 -14.15
CA PRO A 187 -15.99 -6.10 -15.02
C PRO A 187 -14.99 -7.20 -15.43
N LEU A 188 -13.68 -6.96 -15.26
CA LEU A 188 -12.63 -7.97 -15.44
C LEU A 188 -12.85 -9.21 -14.56
N TRP A 189 -13.55 -9.06 -13.43
CA TRP A 189 -13.78 -10.12 -12.46
C TRP A 189 -15.12 -10.83 -12.64
N ASP A 190 -16.03 -10.33 -13.48
CA ASP A 190 -17.41 -10.85 -13.59
C ASP A 190 -17.43 -12.34 -13.94
N ASP A 191 -16.70 -12.75 -14.98
CA ASP A 191 -16.65 -14.15 -15.40
C ASP A 191 -16.03 -15.06 -14.32
N ALA A 192 -15.03 -14.57 -13.59
CA ALA A 192 -14.36 -15.33 -12.54
C ALA A 192 -15.26 -15.49 -11.31
N LEU A 193 -15.89 -14.41 -10.86
CA LEU A 193 -16.79 -14.39 -9.72
C LEU A 193 -18.08 -15.19 -10.00
N ALA A 194 -18.57 -15.19 -11.25
CA ALA A 194 -19.73 -16.01 -11.64
C ALA A 194 -19.51 -17.53 -11.45
N ARG A 195 -18.25 -17.98 -11.34
CA ARG A 195 -17.90 -19.38 -11.06
C ARG A 195 -17.76 -19.68 -9.56
N ILE A 196 -17.84 -18.66 -8.70
CA ILE A 196 -17.71 -18.79 -7.25
C ILE A 196 -19.11 -18.79 -6.63
N ALA A 197 -19.57 -19.96 -6.20
CA ALA A 197 -20.89 -20.15 -5.59
C ALA A 197 -20.75 -20.89 -4.24
N PRO A 198 -20.28 -20.21 -3.17
CA PRO A 198 -20.22 -20.82 -1.85
C PRO A 198 -21.65 -21.12 -1.36
N PRO A 199 -21.88 -22.28 -0.70
CA PRO A 199 -23.14 -22.56 -0.05
C PRO A 199 -23.47 -21.47 0.99
N PRO A 200 -24.72 -20.96 1.06
CA PRO A 200 -25.09 -19.90 2.02
C PRO A 200 -24.74 -20.23 3.48
N GLU A 201 -24.82 -21.51 3.86
CA GLU A 201 -24.47 -22.01 5.19
C GLU A 201 -22.97 -21.92 5.53
N GLU A 202 -22.10 -21.79 4.53
CA GLU A 202 -20.66 -21.58 4.72
C GLU A 202 -20.29 -20.10 4.86
N ILE A 203 -21.22 -19.19 4.58
CA ILE A 203 -21.02 -17.75 4.73
C ILE A 203 -21.48 -17.33 6.14
N PRO A 204 -20.58 -16.93 7.04
CA PRO A 204 -20.98 -16.46 8.36
C PRO A 204 -21.85 -15.20 8.26
N GLU A 205 -22.78 -15.00 9.19
CA GLU A 205 -23.57 -13.77 9.24
C GLU A 205 -22.66 -12.54 9.36
N TYR A 206 -22.95 -11.52 8.54
CA TYR A 206 -22.22 -10.25 8.58
C TYR A 206 -23.12 -9.08 8.20
N ALA A 207 -22.70 -7.88 8.60
CA ALA A 207 -23.32 -6.63 8.21
C ALA A 207 -22.28 -5.75 7.50
N ARG A 208 -22.62 -5.28 6.31
CA ARG A 208 -21.85 -4.27 5.60
C ARG A 208 -21.84 -2.95 6.38
N VAL A 209 -20.73 -2.23 6.29
CA VAL A 209 -20.56 -0.90 6.92
C VAL A 209 -20.14 0.17 5.93
N ASP A 210 -19.92 -0.21 4.68
CA ASP A 210 -19.67 0.68 3.55
C ASP A 210 -21.00 1.27 3.06
N VAL A 211 -21.28 2.52 3.45
CA VAL A 211 -22.44 3.33 3.06
C VAL A 211 -22.04 4.78 2.88
#